data_AF-A0AA51CFB7-F1
#
_entry.id   AF-A0AA51CFB7-F1
#
_cell.length_a   1.000
_cell.length_b   1.000
_cell.length_c   1.000
_cell.angle_alpha   90.00
_cell.angle_beta   90.00
_cell.angle_gamma   90.00
#
_symmetry.space_group_name_H-M   'P 1'
#
loop_
_entity.id
_entity.type
_entity.pdbx_description
1 polymer ?
#
loop_
_entity_poly.entity_id
_entity_poly.type
_entity_poly.pdbx_seq_one_letter_code
_entity_poly.pdbx_strand_id
1 'polypeptide(L)'
;MNKYIDTDIAEKSLRKYAEQKHANGEIELANGILKAVCKLRTLPSADAKEVVRGKWEKSVFAGDFHKCSKCEGVWNRKFDFCPYCGADMREVE
;
A
#
# COMPACT_ATOMS: atom_id res chain seq x y z
N MET A 1 -10.80 2.34 0.43
CA MET A 1 -9.38 2.53 0.08
C MET A 1 -8.62 2.49 1.38
N ASN A 2 -7.71 1.52 1.54
CA ASN A 2 -7.01 1.31 2.80
C ASN A 2 -5.75 2.18 2.83
N LYS A 3 -5.53 2.84 3.98
CA LYS A 3 -4.33 3.64 4.21
C LYS A 3 -3.31 2.79 4.94
N TYR A 4 -2.11 2.73 4.40
CA TYR A 4 -0.99 1.99 4.97
C TYR A 4 0.04 2.97 5.50
N ILE A 5 0.59 2.67 6.67
CA ILE A 5 1.70 3.39 7.29
C ILE A 5 2.93 2.49 7.25
N ASP A 6 4.11 3.10 7.22
CA ASP A 6 5.35 2.38 7.46
C ASP A 6 5.41 1.95 8.94
N THR A 7 5.29 0.63 9.17
CA THR A 7 5.23 0.04 10.50
C THR A 7 6.55 0.17 11.26
N ASP A 8 7.69 0.13 10.57
CA ASP A 8 9.01 0.20 11.21
C ASP A 8 9.29 1.63 11.72
N ILE A 9 8.91 2.63 10.91
CA ILE A 9 8.98 4.04 11.32
C ILE A 9 8.03 4.31 12.50
N ALA A 10 6.83 3.74 12.44
CA ALA A 10 5.85 3.84 13.52
C ALA A 10 6.38 3.22 14.82
N GLU A 11 6.88 1.98 14.76
CA GLU A 11 7.42 1.27 15.92
C GLU A 11 8.61 2.02 16.54
N LYS A 12 9.58 2.44 15.72
CA LYS A 12 10.75 3.19 16.17
C LYS A 12 10.34 4.49 16.88
N SER A 13 9.33 5.18 16.35
CA SER A 13 8.81 6.42 16.95
C SER A 13 8.16 6.16 18.31
N LEU A 14 7.42 5.07 18.44
CA LEU A 14 6.75 4.68 19.68
C LEU A 14 7.73 4.19 20.75
N ARG A 15 8.74 3.39 20.36
CA ARG A 15 9.80 2.92 21.27
C ARG A 15 10.59 4.07 21.87
N LYS A 16 11.03 5.02 21.03
CA LYS A 16 11.74 6.21 21.50
C LYS A 16 10.93 7.01 22.52
N TYR A 17 9.62 7.11 22.32
CA TYR A 17 8.73 7.79 23.28
C TYR A 17 8.60 7.01 24.59
N ALA A 18 8.46 5.68 24.53
CA ALA A 18 8.37 4.83 25.71
C ALA A 18 9.67 4.85 26.54
N GLU A 19 10.84 4.81 25.90
CA GLU A 19 12.15 4.86 26.56
C GLU A 19 12.39 6.20 27.30
N GLN A 20 11.80 7.29 26.82
CA GLN A 20 11.89 8.61 27.45
C GLN A 20 11.00 8.75 28.69
N LYS A 21 10.11 7.78 28.96
CA LYS A 21 9.09 7.81 30.01
C LYS A 21 9.06 6.49 30.77
N HIS A 22 9.71 6.44 31.93
CA HIS A 22 9.40 5.41 32.94
C HIS A 22 7.95 5.63 33.40
N ALA A 23 7.03 4.75 33.02
CA ALA A 23 5.61 4.90 33.34
C ALA A 23 5.33 4.43 34.77
N ASN A 24 4.92 5.35 35.65
CA ASN A 24 4.48 5.07 37.01
C ASN A 24 2.97 5.31 37.09
N GLY A 25 2.19 4.30 36.68
CA GLY A 25 0.74 4.22 36.91
C GLY A 25 -0.14 4.19 35.66
N GLU A 26 -1.41 3.79 35.84
CA GLU A 26 -2.38 3.55 34.77
C GLU A 26 -2.76 4.82 33.97
N ILE A 27 -2.80 5.98 34.62
CA ILE A 27 -3.10 7.28 33.98
C ILE A 27 -1.97 7.68 33.01
N GLU A 28 -0.72 7.37 33.34
CA GLU A 28 0.43 7.67 32.49
C GLU A 28 0.48 6.74 31.28
N LEU A 29 0.07 5.48 31.45
CA LEU A 29 -0.12 4.53 30.36
C LEU A 29 -1.20 5.00 29.38
N ALA A 30 -2.38 5.41 29.88
CA ALA A 30 -3.46 5.92 29.03
C ALA A 30 -3.04 7.16 28.22
N ASN A 31 -2.33 8.11 28.86
CA ASN A 31 -1.77 9.27 28.17
C ASN A 31 -0.69 8.90 27.15
N GLY A 32 0.11 7.86 27.44
CA GLY A 32 1.08 7.30 26.51
C GLY A 32 0.43 6.73 25.26
N ILE A 33 -0.64 5.95 25.42
CA ILE A 33 -1.43 5.37 24.32
C ILE A 33 -2.06 6.47 23.48
N LEU A 34 -2.68 7.48 24.10
CA LEU A 34 -3.34 8.57 23.37
C LEU A 34 -2.33 9.33 22.49
N LYS A 35 -1.14 9.63 23.04
CA LYS A 35 -0.05 10.29 22.31
C LYS A 35 0.52 9.43 21.19
N ALA A 36 0.68 8.12 21.43
CA ALA A 36 1.08 7.15 20.41
C ALA A 36 0.12 7.19 19.21
N VAL A 37 -1.19 7.11 19.47
CA VAL A 37 -2.23 7.19 18.44
C VAL A 37 -2.18 8.52 17.69
N CYS A 38 -2.04 9.65 18.40
CA CYS A 38 -1.87 10.95 17.75
C CYS A 38 -0.63 10.97 16.85
N LYS A 39 0.50 10.38 17.28
CA LYS A 39 1.71 10.33 16.47
C LYS A 39 1.52 9.50 15.21
N LEU A 40 0.89 8.32 15.31
CA LEU A 40 0.57 7.48 14.15
C LEU A 40 -0.24 8.23 13.09
N ARG A 41 -1.19 9.08 13.51
CA ARG A 41 -1.99 9.90 12.58
C ARG A 41 -1.20 11.00 11.86
N THR A 42 -0.01 11.35 12.35
CA THR A 42 0.88 12.33 11.70
C THR A 42 1.87 11.69 10.72
N LEU A 43 1.99 10.36 10.72
CA LEU A 43 2.93 9.69 9.82
C LEU A 43 2.41 9.76 8.38
N PRO A 44 3.32 9.84 7.39
CA PRO A 44 2.95 9.66 6.00
C PRO A 44 2.20 8.35 5.82
N SER A 45 1.09 8.41 5.09
CA SER A 45 0.30 7.24 4.72
C SER A 45 0.21 7.13 3.21
N ALA A 46 0.22 5.91 2.68
CA ALA A 46 -0.05 5.64 1.28
C ALA A 46 -1.43 5.01 1.12
N ASP A 47 -2.17 5.44 0.10
CA ASP A 47 -3.29 4.66 -0.41
C ASP A 47 -2.71 3.49 -1.21
N ALA A 48 -2.89 2.28 -0.69
CA ALA A 48 -2.42 1.07 -1.36
C ALA A 48 -3.57 0.09 -1.57
N LYS A 49 -3.38 -0.76 -2.58
CA LYS A 49 -4.24 -1.89 -2.90
C LYS A 49 -3.34 -3.11 -3.08
N GLU A 50 -3.87 -4.29 -2.77
CA GLU A 50 -3.18 -5.54 -3.06
C GLU A 50 -2.74 -5.62 -4.53
N VAL A 51 -1.54 -6.15 -4.75
CA VAL A 51 -1.01 -6.34 -6.09
C VAL A 51 -1.83 -7.42 -6.80
N VAL A 52 -2.56 -7.02 -7.83
CA VAL A 52 -3.27 -7.96 -8.70
C VAL A 52 -2.34 -8.31 -9.86
N ARG A 53 -1.93 -9.57 -9.97
CA ARG A 53 -1.09 -10.05 -11.09
C ARG A 53 -1.94 -10.32 -12.33
N GLY A 54 -1.62 -9.68 -13.45
CA GLY A 54 -2.29 -9.85 -14.74
C GLY A 54 -1.33 -10.31 -15.84
N LYS A 55 -1.88 -10.50 -17.04
CA LYS A 55 -1.11 -10.79 -18.24
C LYS A 55 -1.74 -10.11 -19.46
N TRP A 56 -0.91 -9.82 -20.46
CA TRP A 56 -1.37 -9.28 -21.74
C TRP A 56 -1.78 -10.42 -22.69
N GLU A 57 -3.04 -10.44 -23.06
CA GLU A 57 -3.62 -11.36 -24.05
C GLU A 57 -3.72 -10.68 -25.42
N LYS A 58 -3.80 -11.45 -26.51
CA LYS A 58 -4.08 -10.89 -27.84
C LYS A 58 -5.52 -10.37 -27.89
N SER A 59 -5.73 -9.16 -28.40
CA SER A 59 -7.06 -8.64 -28.64
C SER A 59 -7.69 -9.32 -29.85
N VAL A 60 -8.99 -9.62 -29.77
CA VAL A 60 -9.80 -10.10 -30.89
C VAL A 60 -10.28 -8.97 -31.82
N PHE A 61 -10.23 -7.72 -31.35
CA PHE A 61 -10.74 -6.57 -32.09
C PHE A 61 -9.72 -5.94 -33.04
N ALA A 62 -8.42 -6.15 -32.79
CA ALA A 62 -7.32 -5.70 -33.64
C ALA A 62 -6.05 -6.50 -33.31
N GLY A 63 -5.37 -7.03 -34.35
CA GLY A 63 -4.23 -7.95 -34.19
C GLY A 63 -3.03 -7.36 -33.42
N ASP A 64 -2.88 -6.04 -33.43
CA ASP A 64 -1.77 -5.32 -32.79
C ASP A 64 -2.11 -4.79 -31.38
N PHE A 65 -3.27 -5.17 -30.84
CA PHE A 65 -3.72 -4.70 -29.54
C PHE A 65 -3.63 -5.82 -28.48
N HIS A 66 -3.42 -5.39 -27.24
CA HIS A 66 -3.26 -6.25 -26.08
C HIS A 66 -4.40 -6.03 -25.09
N LYS A 67 -5.04 -7.11 -24.66
CA LYS A 67 -6.12 -7.12 -23.69
C LYS A 67 -5.58 -7.48 -22.31
N CYS A 68 -5.96 -6.72 -21.29
CA CYS A 68 -5.66 -7.06 -19.90
C CYS A 68 -6.51 -8.26 -19.45
N SER A 69 -5.90 -9.31 -18.91
CA SER A 69 -6.63 -10.49 -18.39
C SER A 69 -7.47 -10.24 -17.13
N LYS A 70 -7.40 -9.04 -16.52
CA LYS A 70 -8.10 -8.72 -15.26
C LYS A 70 -9.27 -7.77 -15.41
N CYS A 71 -9.17 -6.82 -16.33
CA CYS A 71 -10.23 -5.83 -16.55
C CYS A 71 -10.68 -5.75 -18.01
N GLU A 72 -10.11 -6.59 -18.87
CA GLU A 72 -10.40 -6.66 -20.31
C GLU A 72 -10.12 -5.36 -21.10
N GLY A 73 -9.50 -4.37 -20.46
CA GLY A 73 -9.07 -3.14 -21.11
C GLY A 73 -8.06 -3.42 -22.22
N VAL A 74 -8.25 -2.77 -23.36
CA VAL A 74 -7.49 -3.00 -24.59
C VAL A 74 -6.55 -1.83 -24.86
N TRP A 75 -5.29 -2.14 -25.15
CA TRP A 75 -4.23 -1.16 -25.35
C TRP A 75 -3.40 -1.47 -26.57
N ASN A 76 -2.85 -0.46 -27.24
CA ASN A 76 -2.01 -0.60 -28.42
C ASN A 76 -0.54 -0.94 -28.10
N ARG A 77 -0.21 -1.17 -26.83
CA ARG A 77 1.13 -1.59 -26.38
C ARG A 77 1.04 -2.32 -25.04
N LYS A 78 2.07 -3.10 -24.71
CA LYS A 78 2.24 -3.72 -23.40
C LYS A 78 2.89 -2.71 -22.44
N PHE A 79 2.39 -2.66 -21.22
CA PHE A 79 2.92 -1.87 -20.12
C PHE A 79 3.24 -2.82 -18.95
N ASP A 80 4.13 -2.42 -18.05
CA ASP A 80 4.41 -3.17 -16.81
C ASP A 80 3.18 -3.22 -15.88
N PHE A 81 2.26 -2.28 -16.02
CA PHE A 81 1.00 -2.24 -15.28
C PHE A 81 -0.15 -1.92 -16.23
N CYS A 82 -1.33 -2.52 -15.99
CA CYS A 82 -2.53 -2.14 -16.72
C CYS A 82 -2.95 -0.69 -16.36
N PRO A 83 -3.00 0.25 -17.32
CA PRO A 83 -3.33 1.65 -17.02
C PRO A 83 -4.75 1.86 -16.47
N TYR A 84 -5.65 0.91 -16.71
CA TYR A 84 -7.03 1.00 -16.22
C TYR A 84 -7.18 0.47 -14.79
N CYS A 85 -6.70 -0.74 -14.51
CA CYS A 85 -6.97 -1.44 -13.25
C CYS A 85 -5.77 -1.56 -12.30
N GLY A 86 -4.57 -1.14 -12.74
CA GLY A 86 -3.34 -1.20 -11.95
C GLY A 86 -2.78 -2.61 -11.76
N ALA A 87 -3.30 -3.61 -12.48
CA ALA A 87 -2.75 -4.97 -12.42
C ALA A 87 -1.28 -4.98 -12.87
N ASP A 88 -0.41 -5.65 -12.12
CA ASP A 88 1.00 -5.81 -12.44
C ASP A 88 1.15 -6.92 -13.49
N MET A 89 1.71 -6.56 -14.64
CA MET A 89 1.81 -7.36 -15.85
C MET A 89 3.24 -7.86 -16.08
N ARG A 90 4.18 -7.54 -15.18
CA ARG A 90 5.55 -8.04 -15.25
C ARG A 90 5.52 -9.55 -15.02
N GLU A 91 6.12 -10.29 -15.94
CA GLU A 91 6.28 -11.73 -15.81
C GLU A 91 7.19 -11.99 -14.59
N VAL A 92 6.76 -12.91 -13.72
CA VAL A 92 7.57 -13.38 -12.60
C VAL A 92 8.31 -14.60 -13.15
N GLU A 93 9.64 -14.50 -13.26
CA GLU A 93 10.50 -15.66 -13.55
C GLU A 93 10.36 -16.73 -12.47
#